data_AF-A0A1S9PDB3-F1
#
_entry.id   AF-A0A1S9PDB3-F1
#
_cell.length_a   1.000
_cell.length_b   1.000
_cell.length_c   1.000
_cell.angle_alpha   90.00
_cell.angle_beta   90.00
_cell.angle_gamma   90.00
#
_symmetry.space_group_name_H-M   'P 1'
#
loop_
_entity.id
_entity.type
_entity.pdbx_description
1 polymer ?
#
loop_
_entity_poly.entity_id
_entity_poly.type
_entity_poly.pdbx_seq_one_letter_code
_entity_poly.pdbx_strand_id
1 'polypeptide(L)'
;MENYPITISLNKEVHHFEVGEYAHHEDGKCKFRVYKNGKHVASFTPDIHDFLQICQNPGSLPEEILHELADKIEAHHPHGINDDLEN
;
A
#
# COMPACT_ATOMS: atom_id res chain seq x y z
N MET A 1 -16.04 4.57 -0.51
CA MET A 1 -14.58 4.53 -0.61
C MET A 1 -14.07 4.62 0.80
N GLU A 2 -13.54 3.51 1.31
CA GLU A 2 -12.91 3.47 2.63
C GLU A 2 -11.43 3.78 2.44
N ASN A 3 -11.01 4.92 2.98
CA ASN A 3 -9.61 5.30 3.06
C ASN A 3 -9.18 5.03 4.50
N TYR A 4 -8.03 4.39 4.68
CA TYR A 4 -7.47 4.19 6.01
C TYR A 4 -6.09 4.86 6.13
N PRO A 5 -5.84 5.57 7.23
CA PRO A 5 -4.55 6.17 7.47
C PRO A 5 -3.55 5.10 7.90
N ILE A 6 -2.37 5.11 7.27
CA ILE A 6 -1.22 4.30 7.64
C ILE A 6 -0.14 5.22 8.22
N THR A 7 0.38 4.86 9.40
CA THR A 7 1.51 5.55 10.01
C THR A 7 2.73 4.65 9.98
N ILE A 8 3.82 5.14 9.38
CA ILE A 8 5.13 4.48 9.34
C ILE A 8 6.14 5.35 10.08
N SER A 9 6.88 4.75 10.98
CA SER A 9 7.92 5.43 11.77
C SER A 9 9.28 4.96 11.27
N LEU A 10 9.88 5.70 10.33
CA LEU A 10 11.19 5.36 9.76
C LEU A 10 12.23 6.40 10.21
N ASN A 11 13.41 5.96 10.66
CA ASN A 11 14.52 6.85 11.03
C ASN A 11 14.17 7.99 12.01
N LYS A 12 13.27 7.73 12.97
CA LYS A 12 12.72 8.71 13.95
C LYS A 12 11.79 9.76 13.34
N GLU A 13 11.46 9.66 12.06
CA GLU A 13 10.42 10.46 11.42
C GLU A 13 9.13 9.64 11.31
N VAL A 14 8.03 10.26 11.71
CA VAL A 14 6.70 9.67 11.57
C VAL A 14 6.10 10.18 10.26
N HIS A 15 5.85 9.25 9.34
CA HIS A 15 5.21 9.52 8.07
C HIS A 15 3.76 9.04 8.12
N HIS A 16 2.84 10.00 8.00
CA HIS A 16 1.42 9.74 7.83
C HIS A 16 1.10 9.59 6.36
N PHE A 17 0.52 8.44 6.03
CA PHE A 17 0.04 8.08 4.72
C PHE A 17 -1.46 7.78 4.78
N GLU A 18 -2.14 7.91 3.66
CA GLU A 18 -3.55 7.59 3.51
C GLU A 18 -3.66 6.63 2.34
N VAL A 19 -4.16 5.43 2.60
CA VAL A 19 -4.38 4.43 1.56
C VAL A 19 -5.85 4.37 1.24
N GLY A 20 -6.19 4.46 -0.04
CA GLY A 20 -7.53 4.20 -0.54
C GLY A 20 -7.52 3.02 -1.51
N GLU A 21 -8.47 2.10 -1.33
CA GLU A 21 -8.78 1.06 -2.31
C GLU A 21 -9.73 1.64 -3.37
N TYR A 22 -9.32 1.56 -4.64
CA TYR A 22 -10.11 2.00 -5.78
C TYR A 22 -10.41 0.80 -6.68
N ALA A 23 -11.65 0.33 -6.65
CA ALA A 23 -12.15 -0.79 -7.46
C ALA A 23 -12.50 -0.41 -8.92
N HIS A 24 -12.01 0.72 -9.44
CA HIS A 24 -12.54 1.25 -10.69
C HIS A 24 -12.13 0.40 -11.91
N HIS A 25 -13.15 -0.02 -12.64
CA HIS A 25 -13.19 -0.85 -13.85
C HIS A 25 -12.49 -0.24 -15.08
N GLU A 26 -11.36 0.46 -14.92
CA GLU A 26 -10.56 0.93 -16.04
C GLU A 26 -9.18 0.29 -16.01
N ASP A 27 -8.97 -0.57 -17.00
CA ASP A 27 -7.71 -1.00 -17.62
C ASP A 27 -6.47 -0.22 -17.15
N GLY A 28 -5.97 -0.53 -15.96
CA GLY A 28 -5.10 0.43 -15.29
C GLY A 28 -4.52 -0.01 -13.95
N LYS A 29 -4.26 -1.30 -13.79
CA LYS A 29 -3.20 -1.93 -12.96
C LYS A 29 -2.89 -1.44 -11.54
N CYS A 30 -3.54 -0.45 -10.93
CA CYS A 30 -3.24 0.01 -9.56
C CYS A 30 -4.51 0.04 -8.70
N LYS A 31 -4.70 -0.97 -7.83
CA LYS A 31 -5.88 -1.10 -6.96
C LYS A 31 -5.81 -0.22 -5.71
N PHE A 32 -4.60 0.05 -5.21
CA PHE A 32 -4.38 0.84 -4.00
C PHE A 32 -3.62 2.12 -4.33
N ARG A 33 -4.05 3.25 -3.76
CA ARG A 33 -3.36 4.54 -3.91
C ARG A 33 -2.98 5.09 -2.55
N VAL A 34 -1.74 5.54 -2.44
CA VAL A 34 -1.15 6.09 -1.22
C VAL A 34 -0.89 7.57 -1.38
N TYR A 35 -1.46 8.34 -0.46
CA TYR A 35 -1.31 9.77 -0.37
C TYR A 35 -0.53 10.12 0.90
N LYS A 36 0.34 11.13 0.82
CA LYS A 36 1.05 11.71 1.95
C LYS A 36 0.71 13.18 1.98
N ASN A 37 0.07 13.65 3.05
CA ASN A 37 -0.32 15.05 3.20
C ASN A 37 -1.16 15.57 2.00
N GLY A 38 -2.11 14.75 1.51
CA GLY A 38 -2.94 15.04 0.33
C GLY A 38 -2.23 14.92 -1.03
N LYS A 39 -0.94 14.58 -1.07
CA LYS A 39 -0.18 14.37 -2.32
C LYS A 39 -0.03 12.89 -2.63
N HIS A 40 -0.37 12.48 -3.85
CA HIS A 40 -0.12 11.11 -4.31
C HIS A 40 1.38 10.84 -4.36
N VAL A 41 1.83 9.83 -3.60
CA VAL A 41 3.25 9.49 -3.45
C VAL A 41 3.57 8.08 -3.93
N ALA A 42 2.62 7.14 -3.80
CA ALA A 42 2.79 5.77 -4.26
C ALA A 42 1.45 5.14 -4.64
N SER A 43 1.48 4.08 -5.44
CA SER A 43 0.35 3.22 -5.76
C SER A 43 0.79 1.78 -5.70
N PHE A 44 -0.11 0.89 -5.28
CA PHE A 44 0.13 -0.54 -5.25
C PHE A 44 -0.95 -1.30 -6.03
N THR A 45 -0.61 -2.52 -6.44
CA THR A 45 -1.52 -3.46 -7.08
C THR A 45 -1.29 -4.86 -6.59
N PRO A 46 -2.34 -5.67 -6.41
CA PRO A 46 -2.15 -7.11 -6.35
C PRO A 46 -1.59 -7.60 -7.69
N ASP A 47 -0.59 -8.47 -7.65
CA ASP A 47 -0.13 -9.26 -8.78
C ASP A 47 -1.00 -10.52 -8.95
N ILE A 48 -0.71 -11.36 -9.95
CA ILE A 48 -1.42 -12.62 -10.22
C ILE A 48 -1.39 -13.63 -9.06
N HIS A 49 -0.47 -13.44 -8.12
CA HIS A 49 -0.30 -14.23 -6.90
C HIS A 49 -0.91 -13.54 -5.66
N ASP A 50 -1.75 -12.52 -5.85
CA ASP A 50 -2.35 -11.68 -4.81
C ASP A 50 -1.38 -10.82 -3.99
N PHE A 51 -0.05 -10.94 -4.19
CA PHE A 51 0.94 -10.09 -3.52
C PHE A 51 0.84 -8.62 -3.94
N LEU A 52 0.92 -7.72 -2.97
CA LEU A 52 0.95 -6.28 -3.23
C LEU A 52 2.28 -5.84 -3.83
N GLN A 53 2.25 -5.40 -5.09
CA GLN A 53 3.39 -4.85 -5.81
C GLN A 53 3.28 -3.34 -6.00
N ILE A 54 4.42 -2.66 -6.07
CA ILE A 54 4.49 -1.23 -6.33
C ILE A 54 4.08 -0.97 -7.78
N CYS A 55 2.96 -0.28 -7.96
CA CYS A 55 2.44 0.10 -9.27
C CYS A 55 3.08 1.39 -9.78
N GLN A 56 3.13 2.42 -8.92
CA GLN A 56 3.76 3.71 -9.23
C GLN A 56 4.41 4.30 -7.98
N ASN A 57 5.56 4.95 -8.12
CA ASN A 57 6.26 5.64 -7.03
C ASN A 57 6.67 7.07 -7.46
N PRO A 58 5.72 7.97 -7.74
CA PRO A 58 6.03 9.36 -8.10
C PRO A 58 6.66 10.14 -6.94
N GLY A 59 6.46 9.68 -5.69
CA GLY A 59 7.06 10.27 -4.51
C GLY A 59 8.54 9.92 -4.31
N SER A 60 9.12 9.04 -5.16
CA SER A 60 10.44 8.45 -4.96
C SER A 60 10.67 8.02 -3.51
N LEU A 61 9.66 7.36 -2.94
CA LEU A 61 9.75 6.81 -1.60
C LEU A 61 10.86 5.74 -1.58
N PRO A 62 11.67 5.69 -0.52
CA PRO A 62 12.65 4.61 -0.35
C PRO A 62 11.94 3.26 -0.25
N GLU A 63 12.61 2.21 -0.72
CA GLU A 63 12.07 0.85 -0.72
C GLU A 63 11.62 0.38 0.66
N GLU A 64 12.30 0.81 1.72
CA GLU A 64 11.91 0.52 3.11
C GLU A 64 10.49 1.02 3.43
N ILE A 65 10.13 2.24 2.99
CA ILE A 65 8.77 2.76 3.18
C ILE A 65 7.78 2.00 2.30
N LEU A 66 8.18 1.62 1.09
CA LEU A 66 7.29 0.89 0.18
C LEU A 66 6.97 -0.51 0.72
N HIS A 67 7.95 -1.21 1.29
CA HIS A 67 7.74 -2.49 1.98
C HIS A 67 6.86 -2.32 3.21
N GLU A 68 7.13 -1.35 4.07
CA GLU A 68 6.29 -1.07 5.25
C GLU A 68 4.85 -0.71 4.86
N LEU A 69 4.66 0.01 3.75
CA LEU A 69 3.34 0.31 3.21
C LEU A 69 2.63 -0.96 2.74
N ALA A 70 3.30 -1.80 1.95
CA ALA A 70 2.75 -3.06 1.46
C ALA A 70 2.33 -3.95 2.63
N ASP A 71 3.23 -4.19 3.59
CA ASP A 71 2.98 -5.01 4.78
C ASP A 71 1.78 -4.51 5.59
N LYS A 72 1.67 -3.20 5.82
CA LYS A 72 0.53 -2.62 6.54
C LYS A 72 -0.77 -2.68 5.75
N ILE A 73 -0.72 -2.60 4.42
CA ILE A 73 -1.89 -2.78 3.57
C ILE A 73 -2.35 -4.25 3.63
N GLU A 74 -1.43 -5.20 3.51
CA GLU A 74 -1.70 -6.63 3.60
C GLU A 74 -2.24 -7.03 4.98
N ALA A 75 -1.64 -6.53 6.07
CA ALA A 75 -2.10 -6.76 7.43
C ALA A 75 -3.50 -6.18 7.71
N HIS A 76 -3.90 -5.12 7.00
CA HIS A 76 -5.23 -4.54 7.11
C HIS A 76 -6.29 -5.32 6.31
N HIS A 77 -5.86 -6.11 5.33
CA HIS A 77 -6.70 -7.00 4.53
C HIS A 77 -6.46 -8.47 4.92
N PRO A 78 -6.93 -8.93 6.10
CA PRO A 78 -6.72 -10.30 6.58
C PRO A 78 -7.39 -11.38 5.72
N HIS A 79 -8.13 -11.02 4.67
CA HIS A 79 -8.95 -11.93 3.87
C HIS A 79 -8.31 -12.40 2.55
N GLY A 80 -7.00 -12.21 2.33
CA GLY A 80 -6.40 -12.66 1.06
C GLY A 80 -4.89 -12.87 0.98
N ILE A 81 -4.10 -12.56 2.01
CA ILE A 81 -2.64 -12.72 1.95
C ILE A 81 -2.21 -13.73 3.02
N ASN A 82 -2.28 -15.01 2.65
CA ASN A 82 -1.66 -16.16 3.32
C ASN A 82 -1.86 -16.27 4.84
N ASP A 83 -2.93 -16.98 5.20
CA ASP A 83 -2.97 -17.93 6.32
C ASP A 83 -1.92 -19.05 6.04
N ASP A 84 -0.63 -18.73 6.03
CA ASP A 84 0.44 -19.72 5.84
C ASP A 84 1.76 -19.20 6.44
N LEU A 85 1.76 -19.05 7.76
CA LEU A 85 2.97 -19.03 8.59
C LEU A 85 2.64 -19.66 9.94
N GLU A 86 2.10 -20.88 9.90
CA GLU A 86 2.14 -21.83 11.02
C GLU A 86 3.10 -22.99 10.70
N ASN A 87 4.36 -22.84 11.11
CA ASN A 87 5.12 -23.76 12.00
C ASN A 87 6.64 -23.62 11.85
#